data_AF-A0A8J5EXS9-F1
#
_entry.id   AF-A0A8J5EXS9-F1
#
_cell.length_a   1.000
_cell.length_b   1.000
_cell.length_c   1.000
_cell.angle_alpha   90.00
_cell.angle_beta   90.00
_cell.angle_gamma   90.00
#
_symmetry.space_group_name_H-M   'P 1'
#
loop_
_entity.id
_entity.type
_entity.pdbx_description
1 polymer ?
#
loop_
_entity_poly.entity_id
_entity_poly.type
_entity_poly.pdbx_seq_one_letter_code
_entity_poly.pdbx_strand_id
1 'polypeptide(L)'
;MVVLSFLVLAFKCWCQAAWQYIRDFPSDPLLDTDVMSFMNSVFELLLRVWASSRDLKVRLCAVDALGQMVGLITRSQLKAGLPRLIPTILDLYRKDQEIAFLATQSLHNLLTACLLSESGPPLLDFEARLT
;
A
#
# COMPACT_ATOMS: atom_id res chain seq x y z
N MET A 1 -9.40 13.99 14.76
CA MET A 1 -8.61 13.62 13.56
C MET A 1 -7.13 13.39 13.86
N VAL A 2 -6.48 14.20 14.70
CA VAL A 2 -5.06 14.03 15.08
C VAL A 2 -4.73 12.62 15.65
N VAL A 3 -5.58 12.08 16.52
CA VAL A 3 -5.39 10.72 17.11
C VAL A 3 -5.42 9.62 16.05
N LEU A 4 -6.30 9.74 15.05
CA LEU A 4 -6.40 8.79 13.94
C LEU A 4 -5.15 8.84 13.04
N SER A 5 -4.54 10.02 12.89
CA SER A 5 -3.27 10.17 12.16
C SER A 5 -2.11 9.44 12.86
N PHE A 6 -2.05 9.48 14.19
CA PHE A 6 -1.02 8.77 14.96
C PHE A 6 -1.15 7.25 14.84
N LEU A 7 -2.38 6.72 14.88
CA LEU A 7 -2.63 5.28 14.69
C LEU A 7 -2.14 4.80 13.32
N VAL A 8 -2.42 5.56 12.25
CA VAL A 8 -1.93 5.22 10.90
C VAL A 8 -0.42 5.29 10.80
N LEU A 9 0.21 6.26 11.46
CA LEU A 9 1.67 6.36 11.46
C LEU A 9 2.31 5.19 12.22
N ALA A 10 1.78 4.82 13.39
CA ALA A 10 2.24 3.66 14.14
C ALA A 10 2.08 2.36 13.32
N PHE A 11 0.93 2.22 12.65
CA PHE A 11 0.65 1.08 11.79
C PHE A 11 1.58 1.01 10.58
N LYS A 12 1.88 2.16 9.95
CA LYS A 12 2.90 2.28 8.90
C LYS A 12 4.26 1.77 9.39
N CYS A 13 4.73 2.25 10.55
CA CYS A 13 6.01 1.84 11.11
C CYS A 13 6.05 0.33 11.36
N TRP A 14 4.96 -0.24 11.87
CA TRP A 14 4.83 -1.68 12.03
C TRP A 14 4.90 -2.43 10.68
N CYS A 15 4.18 -1.96 9.65
CA CYS A 15 4.22 -2.56 8.31
C CYS A 15 5.64 -2.56 7.73
N GLN A 16 6.36 -1.44 7.87
CA GLN A 16 7.73 -1.31 7.38
C GLN A 16 8.66 -2.30 8.10
N ALA A 17 8.55 -2.41 9.43
CA ALA A 17 9.34 -3.34 10.23
C ALA A 17 9.01 -4.81 9.93
N ALA A 18 7.72 -5.15 9.81
CA ALA A 18 7.27 -6.50 9.46
C ALA A 18 7.79 -6.92 8.09
N TRP A 19 7.77 -6.02 7.11
CA TRP A 19 8.27 -6.31 5.77
C TRP A 19 9.80 -6.45 5.71
N GLN A 20 10.54 -5.67 6.51
CA GLN A 20 11.98 -5.87 6.69
C GLN A 20 12.28 -7.22 7.31
N TYR A 21 11.57 -7.59 8.39
CA TYR A 21 11.73 -8.88 9.05
C TYR A 21 11.49 -10.06 8.10
N ILE A 22 10.40 -10.03 7.31
CA ILE A 22 10.08 -11.11 6.36
C ILE A 22 11.20 -11.28 5.31
N ARG A 23 11.84 -10.18 4.87
CA ARG A 23 12.99 -10.27 3.96
C ARG A 23 14.23 -10.85 4.61
N ASP A 24 14.48 -10.50 5.87
CA ASP A 24 15.65 -10.99 6.60
C ASP A 24 15.48 -12.46 7.04
N PHE A 25 14.24 -12.90 7.27
CA PHE A 25 13.89 -14.23 7.79
C PHE A 25 12.76 -14.90 6.98
N PRO A 26 13.00 -15.31 5.72
CA PRO A 26 11.95 -15.83 4.82
C PRO A 26 11.37 -17.19 5.24
N SER A 27 12.03 -17.92 6.13
CA SER A 27 11.62 -19.26 6.58
C SER A 27 10.64 -19.24 7.75
N ASP A 28 10.38 -18.08 8.37
CA ASP A 28 9.53 -17.95 9.55
C ASP A 28 8.16 -17.38 9.14
N PRO A 29 7.04 -18.11 9.32
CA PRO A 29 5.72 -17.61 8.97
C PRO A 29 5.28 -16.52 9.96
N LEU A 30 5.72 -15.28 9.73
CA LEU A 30 5.35 -14.11 10.54
C LEU A 30 3.84 -13.80 10.45
N LEU A 31 3.21 -14.12 9.32
CA LEU A 31 1.81 -13.80 9.02
C LEU A 31 1.02 -15.10 8.88
N ASP A 32 0.33 -15.51 9.95
CA ASP A 32 -0.68 -16.55 9.86
C ASP A 32 -1.92 -16.05 9.08
N THR A 33 -2.90 -16.94 8.90
CA THR A 33 -4.13 -16.64 8.14
C THR A 33 -4.96 -15.53 8.78
N ASP A 34 -4.97 -15.41 10.11
CA ASP A 34 -5.77 -14.43 10.84
C ASP A 34 -5.15 -13.04 10.71
N VAL A 35 -3.84 -12.93 10.90
CA VAL A 35 -3.09 -11.68 10.70
C VAL A 35 -3.20 -11.23 9.25
N MET A 36 -3.07 -12.14 8.28
CA MET A 36 -3.23 -11.80 6.86
C MET A 36 -4.64 -11.28 6.54
N SER A 37 -5.68 -11.88 7.12
CA SER A 37 -7.07 -11.44 6.96
C SER A 37 -7.31 -10.07 7.58
N PHE A 38 -6.72 -9.81 8.75
CA PHE A 38 -6.71 -8.50 9.39
C PHE A 38 -6.03 -7.45 8.50
N MET A 39 -4.86 -7.76 7.94
CA MET A 39 -4.12 -6.87 7.03
C MET A 39 -4.94 -6.50 5.78
N ASN A 40 -5.59 -7.49 5.15
CA ASN A 40 -6.48 -7.25 4.01
C ASN A 40 -7.63 -6.29 4.37
N SER A 41 -8.22 -6.46 5.56
CA SER A 41 -9.32 -5.62 6.05
C SER A 41 -8.89 -4.18 6.34
N VAL A 42 -7.73 -4.00 6.97
CA VAL A 42 -7.16 -2.66 7.22
C VAL A 42 -6.82 -1.97 5.90
N PHE A 43 -6.26 -2.70 4.93
CA PHE A 43 -5.94 -2.15 3.62
C PHE A 43 -7.21 -1.64 2.92
N GLU A 44 -8.28 -2.44 2.96
CA GLU A 44 -9.56 -2.03 2.40
C GLU A 44 -10.13 -0.79 3.08
N LEU A 45 -10.10 -0.71 4.42
CA LEU A 45 -10.57 0.46 5.17
C LEU A 45 -9.79 1.72 4.79
N LEU A 46 -8.46 1.65 4.78
CA LEU A 46 -7.60 2.78 4.45
C LEU A 46 -7.84 3.24 3.01
N LEU A 47 -7.88 2.30 2.06
CA LEU A 47 -8.11 2.61 0.65
C LEU A 47 -9.51 3.16 0.39
N ARG A 48 -10.53 2.63 1.08
CA ARG A 48 -11.93 2.99 0.80
C ARG A 48 -12.41 4.24 1.49
N VAL A 49 -11.92 4.51 2.69
CA VAL A 49 -12.45 5.59 3.55
C VAL A 49 -11.42 6.70 3.71
N TRP A 50 -10.16 6.37 3.99
CA TRP A 50 -9.17 7.36 4.43
C TRP A 50 -8.43 8.01 3.26
N ALA A 51 -8.11 7.23 2.23
CA ALA A 51 -7.55 7.71 0.97
C ALA A 51 -8.50 8.70 0.24
N SER A 52 -9.81 8.59 0.45
CA SER A 52 -10.82 9.54 -0.05
C SER A 52 -11.20 10.64 0.94
N SER A 53 -10.49 10.76 2.06
CA SER A 53 -10.79 11.79 3.07
C SER A 53 -10.68 13.20 2.46
N ARG A 54 -11.51 14.13 2.95
CA ARG A 54 -11.40 15.55 2.58
C ARG A 54 -10.15 16.20 3.17
N ASP A 55 -9.68 15.67 4.30
CA ASP A 55 -8.47 16.13 4.98
C ASP A 55 -7.22 15.58 4.28
N LEU A 56 -6.38 16.51 3.80
CA LEU A 56 -5.14 16.17 3.10
C LEU A 56 -4.18 15.36 3.98
N LYS A 57 -4.03 15.69 5.26
CA LYS A 57 -3.11 14.98 6.17
C LYS A 57 -3.55 13.53 6.36
N VAL A 58 -4.87 13.30 6.47
CA VAL A 58 -5.41 11.92 6.53
C VAL A 58 -5.12 11.16 5.24
N ARG A 59 -5.31 11.77 4.07
CA ARG A 59 -4.99 11.13 2.78
C ARG A 59 -3.50 10.80 2.66
N LEU A 60 -2.61 11.71 3.06
CA LEU A 60 -1.16 11.51 3.03
C LEU A 60 -0.75 10.32 3.91
N CYS A 61 -1.19 10.30 5.16
CA CYS A 61 -0.91 9.19 6.07
C CYS A 61 -1.46 7.87 5.54
N ALA A 62 -2.67 7.88 4.98
CA ALA A 62 -3.29 6.67 4.42
C ALA A 62 -2.51 6.14 3.22
N VAL A 63 -2.13 6.99 2.28
CA VAL A 63 -1.36 6.58 1.09
C VAL A 63 0.03 6.07 1.46
N ASP A 64 0.71 6.73 2.40
CA ASP A 64 2.00 6.27 2.92
C ASP A 64 1.89 4.87 3.52
N ALA A 65 0.91 4.66 4.42
CA ALA A 65 0.65 3.36 5.03
C ALA A 65 0.28 2.29 3.98
N LEU A 66 -0.63 2.59 3.06
CA LEU A 66 -1.01 1.68 1.97
C LEU A 66 0.22 1.25 1.16
N GLY A 67 1.13 2.17 0.86
CA GLY A 67 2.39 1.88 0.18
C GLY A 67 3.33 0.95 0.97
N GLN A 68 3.28 0.92 2.29
CA GLN A 68 4.04 -0.04 3.10
C GLN A 68 3.31 -1.40 3.21
N MET A 69 1.98 -1.40 3.15
CA MET A 69 1.16 -2.62 3.28
C MET A 69 1.16 -3.53 2.05
N VAL A 70 1.46 -3.01 0.86
CA VAL A 70 1.36 -3.78 -0.41
C VAL A 70 2.13 -5.09 -0.40
N GLY A 71 3.21 -5.19 0.38
CA GLY A 71 4.00 -6.41 0.55
C GLY A 71 3.50 -7.37 1.64
N LEU A 72 2.46 -7.00 2.38
CA LEU A 72 1.91 -7.76 3.51
C LEU A 72 0.46 -8.22 3.29
N ILE A 73 -0.16 -7.80 2.19
CA ILE A 73 -1.52 -8.18 1.80
C ILE A 73 -1.50 -9.26 0.74
N THR A 74 -2.64 -9.92 0.56
CA THR A 74 -2.79 -10.94 -0.48
C THR A 74 -2.74 -10.34 -1.88
N ARG A 75 -2.26 -11.14 -2.82
CA ARG A 75 -2.23 -10.80 -4.25
C ARG A 75 -3.62 -10.44 -4.80
N SER A 76 -4.67 -11.15 -4.38
CA SER A 76 -6.05 -10.89 -4.78
C SER A 76 -6.55 -9.53 -4.27
N GLN A 77 -6.27 -9.21 -2.99
CA GLN A 77 -6.63 -7.92 -2.40
C GLN A 77 -5.89 -6.76 -3.09
N LEU A 78 -4.59 -6.92 -3.33
CA LEU A 78 -3.79 -5.93 -4.05
C LEU A 78 -4.36 -5.68 -5.45
N LYS A 79 -4.60 -6.76 -6.21
CA LYS A 79 -5.16 -6.68 -7.57
C LYS A 79 -6.51 -5.94 -7.60
N ALA A 80 -7.39 -6.23 -6.65
CA ALA A 80 -8.69 -5.55 -6.54
C ALA A 80 -8.54 -4.05 -6.17
N GLY A 81 -7.51 -3.70 -5.40
CA GLY A 81 -7.24 -2.32 -4.98
C GLY A 81 -6.57 -1.43 -6.04
N LEU A 82 -5.85 -2.01 -7.00
CA LEU A 82 -5.04 -1.27 -7.99
C LEU A 82 -5.80 -0.15 -8.73
N PRO A 83 -7.00 -0.37 -9.28
CA PRO A 83 -7.71 0.66 -10.05
C PRO A 83 -8.01 1.93 -9.25
N ARG A 84 -8.07 1.82 -7.92
CA ARG A 84 -8.31 2.94 -7.01
C ARG A 84 -7.02 3.49 -6.41
N LEU A 85 -6.08 2.61 -6.05
CA LEU A 85 -4.86 3.01 -5.38
C LEU A 85 -3.95 3.84 -6.31
N ILE A 86 -3.79 3.44 -7.57
CA ILE A 86 -2.93 4.15 -8.53
C ILE A 86 -3.39 5.60 -8.72
N PRO A 87 -4.66 5.91 -9.07
CA PRO A 87 -5.11 7.29 -9.19
C PRO A 87 -5.00 8.08 -7.88
N THR A 88 -5.25 7.44 -6.73
CA THR A 88 -5.15 8.09 -5.42
C THR A 88 -3.73 8.56 -5.13
N ILE A 89 -2.72 7.74 -5.42
CA ILE A 89 -1.30 8.11 -5.24
C ILE A 89 -0.92 9.25 -6.19
N LEU A 90 -1.34 9.14 -7.46
CA LEU A 90 -1.02 10.15 -8.49
C LEU A 90 -1.68 11.52 -8.22
N ASP A 91 -2.86 11.56 -7.60
CA ASP A 91 -3.53 12.81 -7.22
C ASP A 91 -2.72 13.61 -6.19
N LEU A 92 -1.98 12.92 -5.30
CA LEU A 92 -1.12 13.57 -4.31
C LEU A 92 0.14 14.17 -4.93
N TYR A 93 0.64 13.60 -6.02
CA TYR A 93 1.90 14.03 -6.67
C TYR A 93 1.88 15.50 -7.13
N ARG A 94 0.71 16.07 -7.40
CA ARG A 94 0.55 17.41 -7.98
C ARG A 94 0.64 18.58 -7.00
N LYS A 95 0.97 18.35 -5.72
CA LYS A 95 0.81 19.37 -4.67
C LYS A 95 2.09 20.06 -4.22
N ASP A 96 3.03 19.31 -3.65
CA ASP A 96 4.25 19.82 -3.00
C ASP A 96 5.39 18.80 -3.17
N GLN A 97 6.65 19.24 -3.08
CA GLN A 97 7.83 18.39 -3.28
C GLN A 97 7.93 17.27 -2.23
N GLU A 98 7.62 17.53 -0.94
CA GLU A 98 7.63 16.49 0.09
C GLU A 98 6.51 15.47 -0.13
N ILE A 99 5.34 15.96 -0.54
CA ILE A 99 4.20 15.11 -0.86
C ILE A 99 4.49 14.25 -2.10
N ALA A 100 5.15 14.83 -3.11
CA ALA A 100 5.55 14.12 -4.32
C ALA A 100 6.56 13.00 -4.02
N PHE A 101 7.50 13.23 -3.09
CA PHE A 101 8.43 12.21 -2.64
C PHE A 101 7.70 11.04 -1.97
N LEU A 102 6.79 11.31 -1.03
CA LEU A 102 5.98 10.28 -0.36
C LEU A 102 5.14 9.50 -1.38
N ALA A 103 4.45 10.18 -2.29
CA ALA A 103 3.66 9.54 -3.34
C ALA A 103 4.53 8.66 -4.24
N THR A 104 5.74 9.10 -4.58
CA THR A 104 6.71 8.32 -5.38
C THR A 104 7.13 7.07 -4.64
N GLN A 105 7.44 7.16 -3.35
CA GLN A 105 7.83 5.99 -2.55
C GLN A 105 6.69 4.97 -2.45
N SER A 106 5.47 5.43 -2.17
CA SER A 106 4.29 4.55 -2.13
C SER A 106 4.04 3.89 -3.48
N LEU A 107 4.20 4.64 -4.59
CA LEU A 107 4.06 4.11 -5.94
C LEU A 107 5.15 3.09 -6.26
N HIS A 108 6.40 3.37 -5.89
CA HIS A 108 7.51 2.44 -6.07
C HIS A 108 7.23 1.11 -5.36
N ASN A 109 6.86 1.15 -4.07
CA ASN A 109 6.53 -0.06 -3.32
C ASN A 109 5.38 -0.84 -3.98
N LEU A 110 4.34 -0.13 -4.41
CA LEU A 110 3.19 -0.71 -5.10
C LEU A 110 3.60 -1.44 -6.39
N LEU A 111 4.37 -0.78 -7.26
CA LEU A 111 4.82 -1.34 -8.52
C LEU A 111 5.76 -2.52 -8.30
N THR A 112 6.68 -2.40 -7.35
CA THR A 112 7.57 -3.49 -6.95
C THR A 112 6.78 -4.71 -6.49
N ALA A 113 5.75 -4.55 -5.65
CA ALA A 113 4.89 -5.65 -5.22
C ALA A 113 4.07 -6.27 -6.37
N CYS A 114 3.65 -5.46 -7.35
CA CYS A 114 2.94 -5.96 -8.53
C CYS A 114 3.82 -6.79 -9.47
N LEU A 115 5.11 -6.46 -9.55
CA LEU A 115 6.10 -7.10 -10.43
C LEU A 115 6.74 -8.33 -9.78
N LEU A 116 7.04 -8.27 -8.49
CA LEU A 116 7.72 -9.35 -7.73
C LEU A 116 6.75 -10.42 -7.18
N SER A 117 5.50 -10.45 -7.64
CA SER A 117 4.53 -11.42 -7.13
C SER A 117 4.92 -12.84 -7.57
N GLU A 118 5.60 -13.58 -6.70
CA GLU A 118 6.17 -14.92 -6.98
C GLU A 118 5.15 -16.00 -7.37
N SER A 119 3.85 -15.68 -7.37
CA SER A 119 2.74 -16.62 -7.60
C SER A 119 2.00 -16.43 -8.94
N GLY A 120 2.55 -15.69 -9.90
CA GLY A 120 2.01 -15.66 -11.26
C GLY A 120 2.48 -14.47 -12.11
N PRO A 121 1.85 -14.23 -13.27
CA PRO A 121 2.22 -13.10 -14.14
C PRO A 121 2.07 -11.75 -13.41
N PRO A 122 2.78 -10.70 -13.85
CA PRO A 122 2.66 -9.36 -13.28
C PRO A 122 1.19 -8.96 -13.08
N LEU A 123 0.87 -8.35 -11.94
CA LEU A 123 -0.51 -7.94 -11.66
C LEU A 123 -1.03 -6.85 -12.61
N LEU A 124 -0.10 -6.15 -13.26
CA LEU A 124 -0.37 -5.14 -14.25
C LEU A 124 -0.28 -5.80 -15.63
N ASP A 125 -1.44 -6.03 -16.24
CA ASP A 125 -1.50 -6.28 -17.68
C ASP A 125 -1.22 -4.96 -18.39
N PHE A 126 0.02 -4.78 -18.82
CA PHE A 126 0.35 -3.80 -19.84
C PHE A 126 -0.15 -4.37 -21.16
N GLU A 127 -1.46 -4.23 -21.41
CA GLU A 127 -2.00 -4.49 -22.74
C GLU A 127 -1.24 -3.58 -23.70
N ALA A 128 -0.33 -4.18 -24.47
CA ALA A 128 0.44 -3.49 -25.48
C ALA A 128 -0.53 -3.00 -26.55
N ARG A 129 -1.06 -1.80 -26.37
CA ARG A 129 -1.72 -1.05 -27.44
C ARG A 129 -0.66 -0.62 -28.44
N LEU A 130 -0.18 -1.59 -29.21
CA LEU A 130 0.35 -1.41 -30.55
C LEU A 130 -0.85 -1.42 -31.49
N THR A 131 -1.44 -0.26 -31.71
CA THR A 131 -2.27 0.04 -32.88
C THR A 131 -1.73 1.31 -33.50
#